data_AF-A0A6B3HWW9-F1
#
_entry.id   AF-A0A6B3HWW9-F1
#
_cell.length_a   1.000
_cell.length_b   1.000
_cell.length_c   1.000
_cell.angle_alpha   90.00
_cell.angle_beta   90.00
_cell.angle_gamma   90.00
#
_symmetry.space_group_name_H-M   'P 1'
#
loop_
_entity.id
_entity.type
_entity.pdbx_description
1 polymer ?
#
loop_
_entity_poly.entity_id
_entity_poly.type
_entity_poly.pdbx_seq_one_letter_code
_entity_poly.pdbx_strand_id
1 'polypeptide(L)'
;HQGELHQVADGPARPAPVRAPLPQMPPAPVLPPEAVAEELLQAFGPQGILRFDQRAVSRQGVPEIVARTLVWAGLPADFGPFFWAQPGQPVVPTLGEVAAQRQVQAAPDAGAYLVMGTDFGRAICVQYGTANIVAVPVEAGPGGQSVAPQFVNTGLPEFVRSMALLGRMWRLR
;
A
#
# COMPACT_ATOMS: atom_id res chain seq x y z
N HIS A 1 13.74 7.62 53.71
CA HIS A 1 14.11 7.87 52.29
C HIS A 1 12.91 7.60 51.38
N GLN A 2 11.86 8.42 51.46
CA GLN A 2 10.69 8.39 50.58
C GLN A 2 10.10 9.81 50.53
N GLY A 3 10.78 10.69 49.82
CA GLY A 3 10.37 12.08 49.68
C GLY A 3 11.50 12.82 49.01
N GLU A 4 11.47 12.86 47.68
CA GLU A 4 12.12 13.84 46.78
C GLU A 4 12.16 13.35 45.32
N LEU A 5 11.05 12.77 44.84
CA LEU A 5 10.77 12.68 43.41
C LEU A 5 9.31 13.06 43.19
N HIS A 6 8.99 14.32 43.47
CA HIS A 6 7.81 15.01 42.97
C HIS A 6 8.27 16.37 42.45
N GLN A 7 7.86 16.67 41.22
CA GLN A 7 8.08 17.91 40.45
C GLN A 7 9.42 18.05 39.73
N VAL A 8 9.50 17.55 38.49
CA VAL A 8 9.92 18.37 37.34
C VAL A 8 9.31 17.77 36.07
N ALA A 9 8.31 18.42 35.46
CA ALA A 9 8.07 18.43 34.00
C ALA A 9 6.73 19.11 33.60
N ASP A 10 6.29 20.17 34.27
CA ASP A 10 5.32 21.11 33.63
C ASP A 10 6.10 22.09 32.74
N GLY A 11 6.71 21.56 31.68
CA GLY A 11 7.24 22.39 30.59
C GLY A 11 6.07 22.94 29.77
N PRO A 12 6.15 24.18 29.24
CA PRO A 12 5.09 24.74 28.41
C PRO A 12 4.82 23.81 27.21
N ALA A 13 3.53 23.67 26.86
CA ALA A 13 3.13 22.88 25.69
C ALA A 13 3.92 23.34 24.46
N ARG A 14 4.54 22.38 23.74
CA ARG A 14 5.28 22.70 22.52
C ARG A 14 4.34 23.46 21.58
N PRO A 15 4.74 24.63 21.06
CA PRO A 15 3.92 25.35 20.09
C PRO A 15 3.59 24.41 18.92
N ALA A 16 2.32 24.40 18.52
CA ALA A 16 1.88 23.59 17.41
C ALA A 16 2.68 23.96 16.15
N PRO A 17 3.12 22.99 15.34
CA PRO A 17 3.86 23.28 14.13
C PRO A 17 3.04 24.18 13.20
N VAL A 18 3.55 25.37 12.90
CA VAL A 18 2.97 26.27 11.91
C VAL A 18 3.21 25.63 10.54
N ARG A 19 2.16 25.05 9.94
CA ARG A 19 2.23 24.52 8.58
C ARG A 19 2.21 25.70 7.60
N ALA A 20 3.38 26.09 7.11
CA ALA A 20 3.46 26.97 5.96
C ALA A 20 2.76 26.29 4.75
N PRO A 21 2.03 27.03 3.90
CA PRO A 21 1.44 26.45 2.70
C PRO A 21 2.54 25.86 1.82
N LEU A 22 2.35 24.61 1.41
CA LEU A 22 3.26 23.96 0.47
C LEU A 22 3.13 24.62 -0.91
N PRO A 23 4.24 24.85 -1.63
CA PRO A 23 4.16 25.29 -3.02
C PRO A 23 3.39 24.25 -3.83
N GLN A 24 2.48 24.72 -4.69
CA GLN A 24 1.77 23.82 -5.60
C GLN A 24 2.78 23.26 -6.61
N MET A 25 2.98 21.94 -6.57
CA MET A 25 3.81 21.24 -7.55
C MET A 25 2.93 20.69 -8.68
N PRO A 26 3.39 20.75 -9.94
CA PRO A 26 2.71 20.04 -11.00
C PRO A 26 2.69 18.54 -10.71
N PRO A 27 1.65 17.79 -11.16
CA PRO A 27 1.63 16.35 -11.04
C PRO A 27 2.88 15.71 -11.64
N ALA A 28 3.36 14.63 -11.01
CA ALA A 28 4.45 13.86 -11.59
C ALA A 28 4.02 13.29 -12.96
N PRO A 29 4.92 13.24 -13.95
CA PRO A 29 4.61 12.63 -15.23
C PRO A 29 4.25 11.15 -15.03
N VAL A 30 3.22 10.71 -15.74
CA VAL A 30 2.83 9.30 -15.78
C VAL A 30 3.92 8.53 -16.53
N LEU A 31 4.48 7.52 -15.89
CA LEU A 31 5.47 6.64 -16.51
C LEU A 31 4.78 5.42 -17.12
N PRO A 32 5.23 4.94 -18.30
CA PRO A 32 4.81 3.66 -18.81
C PRO A 32 5.31 2.53 -17.87
N PRO A 33 4.61 1.38 -17.78
CA PRO A 33 4.98 0.31 -16.87
C PRO A 33 6.42 -0.20 -17.04
N GLU A 34 6.97 -0.14 -18.24
CA GLU A 34 8.34 -0.54 -18.56
C GLU A 34 9.34 0.37 -17.84
N ALA A 35 9.13 1.68 -17.86
CA ALA A 35 9.99 2.63 -17.13
C ALA A 35 9.85 2.45 -15.61
N VAL A 36 8.65 2.15 -15.11
CA VAL A 36 8.43 1.81 -13.69
C VAL A 36 9.17 0.51 -13.33
N ALA A 37 9.17 -0.48 -14.22
CA ALA A 37 9.88 -1.75 -14.02
C ALA A 37 11.39 -1.54 -13.88
N GLU A 38 11.98 -0.67 -14.70
CA GLU A 38 13.39 -0.28 -14.60
C GLU A 38 13.70 0.41 -13.26
N GLU A 39 12.88 1.38 -12.87
CA GLU A 39 13.03 2.05 -11.58
C GLU A 39 13.00 1.05 -10.41
N LEU A 40 12.08 0.09 -10.46
CA LEU A 40 11.92 -0.94 -9.45
C LEU A 40 13.11 -1.92 -9.44
N LEU A 41 13.59 -2.31 -10.62
CA LEU A 41 14.75 -3.21 -10.76
C LEU A 41 16.02 -2.59 -10.16
N GLN A 42 16.25 -1.30 -10.39
CA GLN A 42 17.37 -0.58 -9.78
C GLN A 42 17.25 -0.54 -8.23
N ALA A 43 16.03 -0.40 -7.73
CA ALA A 43 15.76 -0.26 -6.29
C ALA A 43 15.78 -1.59 -5.52
N PHE A 44 15.35 -2.71 -6.12
CA PHE A 44 15.16 -3.99 -5.41
C PHE A 44 15.94 -5.17 -6.00
N GLY A 45 16.51 -5.02 -7.20
CA GLY A 45 17.11 -6.13 -7.93
C GLY A 45 16.06 -7.14 -8.45
N PRO A 46 16.47 -8.09 -9.31
CA PRO A 46 15.51 -8.99 -9.97
C PRO A 46 14.85 -9.99 -9.00
N GLN A 47 15.53 -10.38 -7.91
CA GLN A 47 15.00 -11.29 -6.90
C GLN A 47 14.06 -10.60 -5.90
N GLY A 48 14.18 -9.29 -5.72
CA GLY A 48 13.36 -8.50 -4.80
C GLY A 48 12.01 -8.08 -5.38
N ILE A 49 11.66 -8.56 -6.58
CA ILE A 49 10.44 -8.17 -7.29
C ILE A 49 9.55 -9.39 -7.49
N LEU A 50 8.32 -9.29 -6.99
CA LEU A 50 7.25 -10.22 -7.29
C LEU A 50 6.54 -9.81 -8.57
N ARG A 51 6.68 -10.60 -9.64
CA ARG A 51 5.91 -10.44 -10.88
C ARG A 51 4.77 -11.45 -10.93
N PHE A 52 3.70 -11.07 -11.61
CA PHE A 52 2.49 -11.86 -11.75
C PHE A 52 2.42 -12.43 -13.17
N ASP A 53 1.92 -13.65 -13.31
CA ASP A 53 1.57 -14.19 -14.62
C ASP A 53 0.20 -13.66 -15.09
N GLN A 54 -0.11 -13.89 -16.37
CA GLN A 54 -1.38 -13.42 -16.96
C GLN A 54 -2.61 -14.05 -16.32
N ARG A 55 -2.50 -15.29 -15.81
CA ARG A 55 -3.61 -15.96 -15.14
C ARG A 55 -3.87 -15.31 -13.79
N ALA A 56 -2.83 -14.93 -13.06
CA ALA A 56 -2.96 -14.32 -11.74
C ALA A 56 -3.77 -13.00 -11.77
N VAL A 57 -3.72 -12.27 -12.89
CA VAL A 57 -4.41 -10.99 -13.11
C VAL A 57 -5.70 -11.12 -13.94
N SER A 58 -6.11 -12.33 -14.32
CA SER A 58 -7.23 -12.55 -15.24
C SER A 58 -8.62 -12.42 -14.60
N ARG A 59 -8.71 -11.90 -13.37
CA ARG A 59 -10.00 -11.74 -12.69
C ARG A 59 -10.83 -10.67 -13.39
N GLN A 60 -12.13 -10.93 -13.51
CA GLN A 60 -13.08 -9.95 -14.02
C GLN A 60 -13.07 -8.67 -13.17
N GLY A 61 -13.03 -7.52 -13.85
CA GLY A 61 -13.05 -6.20 -13.20
C GLY A 61 -11.67 -5.64 -12.83
N VAL A 62 -10.59 -6.41 -13.03
CA VAL A 62 -9.23 -5.86 -12.89
C VAL A 62 -8.97 -4.86 -14.03
N PRO A 63 -8.65 -3.59 -13.73
CA PRO A 63 -8.33 -2.61 -14.78
C PRO A 63 -7.09 -3.04 -15.57
N GLU A 64 -7.09 -2.79 -16.89
CA GLU A 64 -5.98 -3.20 -17.77
C GLU A 64 -4.63 -2.66 -17.31
N ILE A 65 -4.58 -1.39 -16.87
CA ILE A 65 -3.36 -0.77 -16.35
C ILE A 65 -2.82 -1.48 -15.11
N VAL A 66 -3.70 -1.99 -14.25
CA VAL A 66 -3.32 -2.76 -13.04
C VAL A 66 -2.71 -4.08 -13.46
N ALA A 67 -3.39 -4.84 -14.35
CA ALA A 67 -2.90 -6.11 -14.86
C ALA A 67 -1.53 -5.95 -15.55
N ARG A 68 -1.40 -4.97 -16.46
CA ARG A 68 -0.15 -4.68 -17.17
C ARG A 68 0.98 -4.32 -16.21
N THR A 69 0.70 -3.51 -15.18
CA THR A 69 1.71 -3.14 -14.18
C THR A 69 2.20 -4.35 -13.39
N LEU A 70 1.30 -5.23 -12.93
CA LEU A 70 1.66 -6.43 -12.18
C LEU A 70 2.48 -7.44 -13.00
N VAL A 71 2.18 -7.57 -14.29
CA VAL A 71 2.88 -8.50 -15.19
C VAL A 71 4.26 -7.97 -15.57
N TRP A 72 4.35 -6.70 -15.99
CA TRP A 72 5.59 -6.13 -16.52
C TRP A 72 6.52 -5.58 -15.42
N ALA A 73 5.99 -4.74 -14.54
CA ALA A 73 6.76 -4.14 -13.46
C ALA A 73 6.83 -5.06 -12.24
N GLY A 74 5.70 -5.62 -11.81
CA GLY A 74 5.56 -6.34 -10.56
C GLY A 74 5.48 -5.41 -9.35
N LEU A 75 5.71 -5.98 -8.17
CA LEU A 75 5.70 -5.30 -6.87
C LEU A 75 7.02 -5.58 -6.13
N PRO A 76 7.50 -4.70 -5.23
CA PRO A 76 8.52 -5.09 -4.26
C PRO A 76 8.02 -6.29 -3.46
N ALA A 77 8.77 -7.39 -3.44
CA ALA A 77 8.34 -8.62 -2.78
C ALA A 77 8.29 -8.44 -1.24
N ASP A 78 9.34 -7.86 -0.68
CA ASP A 78 9.47 -7.51 0.72
C ASP A 78 10.19 -6.16 0.83
N PHE A 79 9.50 -5.17 1.39
CA PHE A 79 10.05 -3.87 1.69
C PHE A 79 9.55 -3.39 3.06
N GLY A 80 9.78 -4.19 4.09
CA GLY A 80 9.49 -3.81 5.47
C GLY A 80 10.24 -2.54 5.92
N PRO A 81 9.59 -1.65 6.69
CA PRO A 81 8.25 -1.77 7.27
C PRO A 81 7.10 -1.27 6.36
N PHE A 82 7.37 -0.96 5.10
CA PHE A 82 6.42 -0.24 4.23
C PHE A 82 5.42 -1.15 3.54
N PHE A 83 5.89 -2.29 3.01
CA PHE A 83 5.07 -3.12 2.14
C PHE A 83 5.58 -4.55 2.03
N TRP A 84 4.67 -5.52 2.06
CA TRP A 84 4.90 -6.91 1.71
C TRP A 84 3.87 -7.34 0.67
N ALA A 85 4.34 -7.85 -0.47
CA ALA A 85 3.46 -8.19 -1.58
C ALA A 85 2.62 -9.43 -1.29
N GLN A 86 1.36 -9.40 -1.75
CA GLN A 86 0.46 -10.55 -1.74
C GLN A 86 0.65 -11.37 -3.02
N PRO A 87 1.00 -12.67 -2.93
CA PRO A 87 1.07 -13.54 -4.09
C PRO A 87 -0.30 -13.73 -4.75
N GLY A 88 -0.34 -13.76 -6.08
CA GLY A 88 -1.55 -13.97 -6.86
C GLY A 88 -1.77 -15.43 -7.24
N GLN A 89 -1.99 -16.33 -6.27
CA GLN A 89 -2.22 -17.75 -6.57
C GLN A 89 -3.60 -18.24 -6.07
N PRO A 90 -4.48 -18.76 -6.95
CA PRO A 90 -4.34 -18.82 -8.41
C PRO A 90 -4.58 -17.46 -9.11
N VAL A 91 -5.15 -16.50 -8.40
CA VAL A 91 -5.41 -15.11 -8.83
C VAL A 91 -5.22 -14.16 -7.65
N VAL A 92 -4.97 -12.88 -7.90
CA VAL A 92 -4.79 -11.86 -6.83
C VAL A 92 -6.04 -11.78 -5.94
N PRO A 93 -6.02 -12.03 -4.64
CA PRO A 93 -7.27 -12.17 -3.89
C PRO A 93 -8.00 -10.83 -3.65
N THR A 94 -9.32 -10.87 -3.50
CA THR A 94 -10.09 -9.75 -2.92
C THR A 94 -9.89 -9.69 -1.40
N LEU A 95 -10.21 -8.55 -0.79
CA LEU A 95 -10.12 -8.40 0.66
C LEU A 95 -11.02 -9.39 1.40
N GLY A 96 -12.20 -9.69 0.82
CA GLY A 96 -13.11 -10.71 1.36
C GLY A 96 -12.53 -12.12 1.32
N GLU A 97 -11.81 -12.47 0.25
CA GLU A 97 -11.11 -13.76 0.16
C GLU A 97 -9.96 -13.84 1.17
N VAL A 98 -9.20 -12.76 1.37
CA VAL A 98 -8.15 -12.70 2.42
C VAL A 98 -8.76 -12.79 3.82
N ALA A 99 -9.89 -12.13 4.07
CA ALA A 99 -10.61 -12.22 5.35
C ALA A 99 -11.08 -13.66 5.63
N ALA A 100 -11.64 -14.33 4.62
CA ALA A 100 -12.04 -15.74 4.71
C ALA A 100 -10.85 -16.66 5.01
N GLN A 101 -9.71 -16.48 4.35
CA GLN A 101 -8.48 -17.23 4.62
C GLN A 101 -7.97 -17.03 6.05
N ARG A 102 -8.11 -15.81 6.61
CA ARG A 102 -7.74 -15.49 7.99
C ARG A 102 -8.82 -15.82 9.02
N GLN A 103 -9.98 -16.31 8.59
CA GLN A 103 -11.13 -16.61 9.44
C GLN A 103 -11.62 -15.41 10.27
N VAL A 104 -11.55 -14.21 9.70
CA VAL A 104 -12.07 -12.97 10.31
C VAL A 104 -13.34 -12.50 9.60
N GLN A 105 -14.15 -11.72 10.29
CA GLN A 105 -15.37 -11.16 9.69
C GLN A 105 -15.00 -10.12 8.63
N ALA A 106 -15.42 -10.35 7.38
CA ALA A 106 -15.25 -9.37 6.30
C ALA A 106 -16.28 -8.24 6.39
N ALA A 107 -15.89 -7.04 5.98
CA ALA A 107 -16.84 -5.93 5.79
C ALA A 107 -17.74 -6.16 4.56
N PRO A 108 -18.96 -5.57 4.52
CA PRO A 108 -19.89 -5.74 3.39
C PRO A 108 -19.31 -5.35 2.02
N ASP A 109 -18.39 -4.39 1.99
CA ASP A 109 -17.73 -3.88 0.78
C ASP A 109 -16.38 -4.56 0.47
N ALA A 110 -15.98 -5.60 1.21
CA ALA A 110 -14.67 -6.24 1.06
C ALA A 110 -14.40 -6.80 -0.36
N GLY A 111 -15.45 -7.13 -1.12
CA GLY A 111 -15.33 -7.55 -2.52
C GLY A 111 -14.88 -6.44 -3.49
N ALA A 112 -14.92 -5.17 -3.08
CA ALA A 112 -14.54 -4.02 -3.91
C ALA A 112 -13.03 -3.70 -3.90
N TYR A 113 -12.24 -4.48 -3.15
CA TYR A 113 -10.81 -4.24 -2.94
C TYR A 113 -9.99 -5.45 -3.36
N LEU A 114 -9.08 -5.27 -4.31
CA LEU A 114 -8.15 -6.29 -4.78
C LEU A 114 -6.81 -6.13 -4.05
N VAL A 115 -6.36 -7.15 -3.31
CA VAL A 115 -5.24 -7.04 -2.37
C VAL A 115 -3.89 -7.17 -3.08
N MET A 116 -3.10 -6.10 -3.08
CA MET A 116 -1.73 -6.08 -3.61
C MET A 116 -0.71 -6.55 -2.58
N GLY A 117 -0.99 -6.34 -1.29
CA GLY A 117 -0.07 -6.63 -0.20
C GLY A 117 -0.55 -6.08 1.14
N THR A 118 0.39 -5.88 2.07
CA THR A 118 0.11 -5.34 3.41
C THR A 118 1.22 -4.40 3.88
N ASP A 119 0.87 -3.45 4.74
CA ASP A 119 1.79 -2.53 5.42
C ASP A 119 1.95 -2.87 6.91
N PHE A 120 1.92 -4.18 7.25
CA PHE A 120 1.87 -4.75 8.61
C PHE A 120 0.52 -4.58 9.33
N GLY A 121 -0.20 -3.47 9.14
CA GLY A 121 -1.46 -3.20 9.85
C GLY A 121 -2.73 -3.38 8.99
N ARG A 122 -2.65 -3.06 7.70
CA ARG A 122 -3.77 -3.02 6.76
C ARG A 122 -3.41 -3.78 5.48
N ALA A 123 -4.45 -4.16 4.74
CA ALA A 123 -4.28 -4.59 3.37
C ALA A 123 -4.12 -3.36 2.47
N ILE A 124 -3.13 -3.39 1.60
CA ILE A 124 -2.94 -2.42 0.52
C ILE A 124 -3.65 -2.97 -0.71
N CYS A 125 -4.64 -2.24 -1.18
CA CYS A 125 -5.59 -2.71 -2.17
C CYS A 125 -5.72 -1.75 -3.35
N VAL A 126 -5.99 -2.30 -4.53
CA VAL A 126 -6.62 -1.54 -5.63
C VAL A 126 -8.12 -1.50 -5.37
N GLN A 127 -8.71 -0.31 -5.35
CA GLN A 127 -10.16 -0.11 -5.25
C GLN A 127 -10.82 -0.21 -6.62
N TYR A 128 -11.86 -1.05 -6.76
CA TYR A 128 -12.66 -1.10 -7.98
C TYR A 128 -13.40 0.21 -8.25
N GLY A 129 -13.61 0.52 -9.53
CA GLY A 129 -14.24 1.76 -9.99
C GLY A 129 -13.27 2.94 -10.11
N THR A 130 -12.33 3.11 -9.16
CA THR A 130 -11.37 4.23 -9.17
C THR A 130 -9.95 3.81 -9.55
N ALA A 131 -9.59 2.54 -9.37
CA ALA A 131 -8.22 2.01 -9.47
C ALA A 131 -7.21 2.65 -8.51
N ASN A 132 -7.67 3.43 -7.52
CA ASN A 132 -6.82 3.99 -6.47
C ASN A 132 -6.19 2.88 -5.62
N ILE A 133 -4.99 3.14 -5.12
CA ILE A 133 -4.40 2.33 -4.05
C ILE A 133 -4.86 2.88 -2.71
N VAL A 134 -5.40 1.99 -1.89
CA VAL A 134 -5.96 2.31 -0.58
C VAL A 134 -5.50 1.31 0.48
N ALA A 135 -5.41 1.75 1.73
CA ALA A 135 -5.16 0.90 2.88
C ALA A 135 -6.48 0.62 3.63
N VAL A 136 -6.87 -0.65 3.71
CA VAL A 136 -8.15 -1.11 4.28
C VAL A 136 -7.89 -2.18 5.34
N PRO A 137 -8.57 -2.13 6.51
CA PRO A 137 -8.55 -3.24 7.46
C PRO A 137 -9.09 -4.52 6.83
N VAL A 138 -8.44 -5.67 7.10
CA VAL A 138 -8.93 -6.97 6.61
C VAL A 138 -10.18 -7.42 7.36
N GLU A 139 -10.19 -7.21 8.68
CA GLU A 139 -11.36 -7.45 9.53
C GLU A 139 -12.29 -6.23 9.49
N ALA A 140 -13.58 -6.49 9.50
CA ALA A 140 -14.60 -5.45 9.58
C ALA A 140 -14.44 -4.61 10.85
N GLY A 141 -14.88 -3.35 10.78
CA GLY A 141 -14.97 -2.50 11.95
C GLY A 141 -16.00 -3.00 12.97
N PRO A 142 -16.08 -2.34 14.14
CA PRO A 142 -17.04 -2.70 15.19
C PRO A 142 -18.46 -2.88 14.64
N GLY A 143 -19.10 -3.99 15.04
CA GLY A 143 -20.44 -4.34 14.55
C GLY A 143 -20.48 -4.85 13.10
N GLY A 144 -19.33 -5.25 12.53
CA GLY A 144 -19.26 -5.78 11.17
C GLY A 144 -19.32 -4.73 10.07
N GLN A 145 -19.07 -3.46 10.41
CA GLN A 145 -19.22 -2.34 9.48
C GLN A 145 -17.99 -2.12 8.60
N SER A 146 -18.21 -1.53 7.42
CA SER A 146 -17.14 -1.03 6.57
C SER A 146 -16.38 0.11 7.24
N VAL A 147 -15.05 0.09 7.12
CA VAL A 147 -14.17 1.18 7.57
C VAL A 147 -13.75 1.99 6.35
N ALA A 148 -13.76 3.31 6.45
CA ALA A 148 -13.36 4.18 5.35
C ALA A 148 -11.93 3.85 4.88
N PRO A 149 -11.74 3.54 3.58
CA PRO A 149 -10.42 3.25 3.03
C PRO A 149 -9.52 4.49 3.14
N GLN A 150 -8.26 4.28 3.51
CA GLN A 150 -7.28 5.36 3.52
C GLN A 150 -6.60 5.45 2.16
N PHE A 151 -6.64 6.62 1.54
CA PHE A 151 -5.96 6.85 0.27
C PHE A 151 -4.43 6.71 0.43
N VAL A 152 -3.79 6.01 -0.51
CA VAL A 152 -2.34 5.82 -0.56
C VAL A 152 -1.78 6.45 -1.85
N ASN A 153 -2.25 6.00 -3.01
CA ASN A 153 -1.82 6.50 -4.32
C ASN A 153 -2.99 6.52 -5.31
N THR A 154 -2.88 7.33 -6.36
CA THR A 154 -3.88 7.46 -7.42
C THR A 154 -3.99 6.24 -8.34
N GLY A 155 -3.02 5.32 -8.26
CA GLY A 155 -2.97 4.15 -9.12
C GLY A 155 -1.80 3.24 -8.80
N LEU A 156 -1.85 2.03 -9.34
CA LEU A 156 -0.80 1.03 -9.14
C LEU A 156 0.56 1.44 -9.74
N PRO A 157 0.66 2.00 -10.98
CA PRO A 157 1.93 2.47 -11.51
C PRO A 157 2.60 3.52 -10.60
N GLU A 158 1.82 4.47 -10.08
CA GLU A 158 2.30 5.52 -9.19
C GLU A 158 2.77 4.94 -7.85
N PHE A 159 2.02 3.99 -7.29
CA PHE A 159 2.42 3.30 -6.07
C PHE A 159 3.75 2.55 -6.24
N VAL A 160 3.89 1.77 -7.31
CA VAL A 160 5.13 1.01 -7.59
C VAL A 160 6.30 1.96 -7.78
N ARG A 161 6.10 3.08 -8.48
CA ARG A 161 7.13 4.12 -8.61
C ARG A 161 7.49 4.76 -7.28
N SER A 162 6.51 5.08 -6.43
CA SER A 162 6.75 5.59 -5.07
C SER A 162 7.56 4.60 -4.24
N MET A 163 7.29 3.31 -4.34
CA MET A 163 8.07 2.27 -3.66
C MET A 163 9.51 2.18 -4.20
N ALA A 164 9.71 2.28 -5.52
CA ALA A 164 11.04 2.32 -6.12
C ALA A 164 11.86 3.52 -5.66
N LEU A 165 11.25 4.72 -5.66
CA LEU A 165 11.86 5.95 -5.15
C LEU A 165 12.25 5.81 -3.66
N LEU A 166 11.35 5.28 -2.84
CA LEU A 166 11.59 5.06 -1.42
C LEU A 166 12.71 4.04 -1.18
N GLY A 167 12.73 2.94 -1.93
CA GLY A 167 13.78 1.91 -1.87
C GLY A 167 15.17 2.46 -2.19
N ARG A 168 15.28 3.36 -3.18
CA ARG A 168 16.55 4.04 -3.50
C ARG A 168 17.04 4.93 -2.36
N MET A 169 16.15 5.69 -1.72
CA MET A 169 16.52 6.59 -0.62
C MET A 169 16.87 5.84 0.66
N TRP A 170 16.18 4.73 0.94
CA TRP A 170 16.37 3.97 2.18
C TRP A 170 17.74 3.30 2.24
N ARG A 171 18.30 2.88 1.09
CA ARG A 171 19.67 2.36 0.99
C ARG A 171 20.77 3.36 1.38
N LEU A 172 20.44 4.65 1.48
CA LEU A 172 21.38 5.71 1.84
C LEU A 172 21.39 6.04 3.35
N ARG A 173 20.60 5.32 4.16
CA ARG A 173 20.56 5.44 5.62
C ARG A 173 21.25 4.25 6.25
#